data_AF-A0A2X2WCD2-F1
#
_entry.id   AF-A0A2X2WCD2-F1
#
_cell.length_a   1.000
_cell.length_b   1.000
_cell.length_c   1.000
_cell.angle_alpha   90.00
_cell.angle_beta   90.00
_cell.angle_gamma   90.00
#
_symmetry.space_group_name_H-M   'P 1'
#
loop_
_entity.id
_entity.type
_entity.pdbx_description
1 polymer ?
#
loop_
_entity_poly.entity_id
_entity_poly.type
_entity_poly.pdbx_seq_one_letter_code
_entity_poly.pdbx_strand_id
1 'polypeptide(L)'
;MIDGIPILLCNFIVILLLTDIRNFSELLLSFDRITFVIKYILLTLASTVSVSIFWSFISPIETNKVINFIRKKKNLDEIGVRSTTWDEFFNDGSEFKAIAIYKNGKEITKGFLKNWNLDPQDDKEILLEREEVFEEHPECFETIEKNYYNASKDILIKEYNLDKLYSKLDENN
;
A
#
# COMPACT_ATOMS: atom_id res chain seq x y z
N MET A 1 -7.47 -1.61 22.12
CA MET A 1 -8.14 -0.95 23.26
C MET A 1 -8.54 0.50 22.90
N ILE A 2 -7.73 1.22 22.13
CA ILE A 2 -8.02 2.59 21.66
C ILE A 2 -9.23 2.64 20.70
N ASP A 3 -9.46 1.59 19.91
CA ASP A 3 -10.52 1.54 18.88
C ASP A 3 -11.95 1.47 19.44
N GLY A 4 -12.10 1.12 20.73
CA GLY A 4 -13.40 1.09 21.40
C GLY A 4 -13.89 2.48 21.84
N ILE A 5 -12.98 3.45 22.01
CA ILE A 5 -13.30 4.80 22.48
C ILE A 5 -14.21 5.55 21.48
N PRO A 6 -13.94 5.56 20.16
CA PRO A 6 -14.82 6.18 19.18
C PRO A 6 -16.24 5.58 19.16
N ILE A 7 -16.35 4.26 19.31
CA ILE A 7 -17.64 3.55 19.31
C ILE A 7 -18.45 3.97 20.53
N LEU A 8 -17.83 4.01 21.71
CA LEU A 8 -18.47 4.46 22.94
C LEU A 8 -18.90 5.93 22.86
N LEU A 9 -18.08 6.80 22.28
CA LEU A 9 -18.43 8.20 22.05
C LEU A 9 -19.62 8.34 21.09
N CYS A 10 -19.63 7.62 19.97
CA CYS A 10 -20.77 7.58 19.05
C CYS A 10 -22.05 7.14 19.76
N ASN A 11 -21.99 6.04 20.51
CA ASN A 11 -23.14 5.56 21.29
C ASN A 11 -23.65 6.62 22.27
N PHE A 12 -22.73 7.28 22.98
CA PHE A 12 -23.09 8.30 23.97
C PHE A 12 -23.74 9.52 23.31
N ILE A 13 -23.21 10.00 22.18
CA ILE A 13 -23.80 11.09 21.40
C ILE A 13 -25.21 10.72 20.93
N VAL A 14 -25.40 9.51 20.40
CA VAL A 14 -26.71 9.07 19.90
C VAL A 14 -27.73 8.99 21.03
N ILE A 15 -27.32 8.50 22.21
CA ILE A 15 -28.19 8.44 23.39
C ILE A 15 -28.58 9.84 23.84
N LEU A 16 -27.63 10.78 23.92
CA LEU A 16 -27.91 12.17 24.28
C LEU A 16 -28.85 12.88 23.28
N LEU A 17 -28.78 12.53 21.99
CA LEU A 17 -29.61 13.15 20.95
C LEU A 17 -31.00 12.56 20.85
N LEU A 18 -31.16 11.26 21.10
CA LEU A 18 -32.42 10.53 20.86
C LEU A 18 -33.17 10.15 22.13
N THR A 19 -32.60 10.38 23.31
CA THR A 19 -33.24 10.05 24.60
C THR A 19 -33.13 11.21 25.58
N ASP A 20 -34.02 11.22 26.57
CA ASP A 20 -34.02 12.24 27.65
C ASP A 20 -32.96 11.98 28.74
N ILE A 21 -32.10 10.98 28.57
CA ILE A 21 -31.05 10.62 29.53
C ILE A 21 -29.97 11.69 29.49
N ARG A 22 -29.82 12.47 30.57
CA ARG A 22 -28.87 13.60 30.62
C ARG A 22 -27.66 13.35 31.49
N ASN A 23 -27.69 12.34 32.34
CA ASN A 23 -26.59 12.01 33.24
C ASN A 23 -26.32 10.51 33.28
N PHE A 24 -25.14 10.16 33.80
CA PHE A 24 -24.66 8.79 33.86
C PHE A 24 -25.51 7.90 34.79
N SER A 25 -26.06 8.47 35.86
CA SER A 25 -26.92 7.73 36.79
C SER A 25 -28.22 7.26 36.14
N GLU A 26 -28.87 8.11 35.34
CA GLU A 26 -30.06 7.77 34.56
C GLU A 26 -29.76 6.70 33.49
N LEU A 27 -28.56 6.77 32.89
CA LEU A 27 -28.11 5.75 31.94
C LEU A 27 -28.02 4.38 32.61
N LEU A 28 -27.38 4.30 33.78
CA LEU A 28 -27.26 3.06 34.55
C LEU A 28 -28.63 2.50 34.95
N LEU A 29 -29.53 3.35 35.45
CA LEU A 29 -30.90 2.93 35.79
C LEU A 29 -31.69 2.42 34.58
N SER A 30 -31.35 2.89 33.37
CA SER A 30 -32.00 2.44 32.14
C SER A 30 -31.56 1.02 31.75
N PHE A 31 -30.37 0.56 32.16
CA PHE A 31 -29.89 -0.79 31.89
C PHE A 31 -30.67 -1.90 32.62
N ASP A 32 -31.43 -1.57 33.67
CA ASP A 32 -32.35 -2.52 34.33
C ASP A 32 -33.51 -2.94 33.41
N ARG A 33 -33.77 -2.17 32.34
CA ARG A 33 -34.82 -2.49 31.37
C ARG A 33 -34.25 -3.30 30.22
N ILE A 34 -34.68 -4.56 30.07
CA ILE A 34 -34.26 -5.46 28.97
C ILE A 34 -34.46 -4.80 27.59
N THR A 35 -35.54 -4.04 27.40
CA THR A 35 -35.81 -3.34 26.13
C THR A 35 -34.76 -2.27 25.82
N PHE A 36 -34.21 -1.60 26.83
CA PHE A 36 -33.12 -0.66 26.66
C PHE A 36 -31.82 -1.39 26.31
N VAL A 37 -31.53 -2.50 27.00
CA VAL A 37 -30.34 -3.34 26.73
C VAL A 37 -30.31 -3.79 25.26
N ILE A 38 -31.43 -4.31 24.75
CA ILE A 38 -31.53 -4.75 23.35
C ILE A 38 -31.28 -3.58 22.38
N LYS A 39 -31.90 -2.41 22.63
CA LYS A 39 -31.68 -1.21 21.81
C LYS A 39 -30.22 -0.76 21.83
N TYR A 40 -29.58 -0.80 23.00
CA TYR A 40 -28.18 -0.42 23.17
C TYR A 40 -27.23 -1.36 22.43
N ILE A 41 -27.50 -2.67 22.43
CA ILE A 41 -26.73 -3.65 21.66
C ILE A 41 -26.83 -3.35 20.16
N LEU A 42 -28.03 -3.12 19.64
CA LEU A 42 -28.24 -2.77 18.23
C LEU A 42 -27.53 -1.48 17.84
N LEU A 43 -27.61 -0.46 18.70
CA LEU A 43 -26.89 0.80 18.52
C LEU A 43 -25.37 0.56 18.45
N THR A 44 -24.84 -0.27 19.36
CA THR A 44 -23.41 -0.57 19.41
C THR A 44 -22.93 -1.28 18.14
N LEU A 45 -23.72 -2.23 17.62
CA LEU A 45 -23.43 -2.88 16.34
C LEU A 45 -23.41 -1.87 15.19
N ALA A 46 -24.42 -1.00 15.11
CA ALA A 46 -24.50 0.04 14.08
C ALA A 46 -23.34 1.04 14.15
N SER A 47 -22.96 1.46 15.36
CA SER A 47 -21.80 2.33 15.60
C SER A 47 -20.49 1.66 15.22
N THR A 48 -20.35 0.36 15.50
CA THR A 48 -19.14 -0.40 15.12
C THR A 48 -18.96 -0.42 13.61
N VAL A 49 -20.02 -0.71 12.86
CA VAL A 49 -20.00 -0.67 11.38
C VAL A 49 -19.68 0.74 10.88
N SER A 50 -20.35 1.76 11.42
CA SER A 50 -20.14 3.16 11.02
C SER A 50 -18.70 3.63 11.25
N VAL A 51 -18.14 3.33 12.43
CA VAL A 51 -16.75 3.68 12.78
C VAL A 51 -15.76 2.92 11.90
N SER A 52 -16.03 1.66 11.58
CA SER A 52 -15.18 0.85 10.70
C SER A 52 -15.15 1.43 9.28
N ILE A 53 -16.31 1.81 8.75
CA ILE A 53 -16.43 2.50 7.45
C ILE A 53 -15.68 3.83 7.48
N PHE A 54 -15.86 4.62 8.54
CA PHE A 54 -15.19 5.92 8.69
C PHE A 54 -13.66 5.77 8.72
N TRP A 55 -13.14 4.78 9.45
CA TRP A 55 -11.71 4.47 9.45
C TRP A 55 -11.20 4.04 8.08
N SER A 56 -11.98 3.29 7.32
CA SER A 56 -11.63 2.92 5.94
C SER A 56 -11.46 4.14 5.03
N PHE A 57 -12.22 5.22 5.26
CA PHE A 57 -12.09 6.47 4.51
C PHE A 57 -10.86 7.31 4.89
N ILE A 58 -10.29 7.10 6.08
CA ILE A 58 -9.06 7.78 6.54
C ILE A 58 -7.80 7.14 5.92
N SER A 59 -7.95 6.06 5.15
CA SER A 59 -6.84 5.50 4.37
C SER A 59 -6.19 6.59 3.47
N PRO A 60 -4.84 6.65 3.39
CA PRO A 60 -4.13 7.59 2.51
C PRO A 60 -4.61 7.51 1.05
N ILE A 61 -5.04 6.32 0.62
CA ILE A 61 -5.56 6.07 -0.73
C ILE A 61 -6.88 6.82 -0.96
N GLU A 62 -7.84 6.69 -0.04
CA GLU A 62 -9.15 7.36 -0.16
C GLU A 62 -9.04 8.86 0.08
N THR A 63 -8.16 9.28 0.99
CA THR A 63 -7.87 10.70 1.24
C THR A 63 -7.30 11.37 -0.01
N ASN A 64 -6.35 10.73 -0.70
CA ASN A 64 -5.79 11.26 -1.95
C ASN A 64 -6.80 11.29 -3.10
N LYS A 65 -7.73 10.33 -3.19
CA LYS A 65 -8.84 10.37 -4.16
C LYS A 65 -9.73 11.59 -3.95
N VAL A 66 -10.10 11.90 -2.70
CA VAL A 66 -10.91 13.08 -2.37
C VAL A 66 -10.15 14.37 -2.67
N ILE A 67 -8.86 14.43 -2.32
CA ILE A 67 -8.00 15.59 -2.61
C ILE A 67 -7.88 15.81 -4.13
N ASN A 68 -7.65 14.76 -4.92
CA ASN A 68 -7.54 14.84 -6.37
C ASN A 68 -8.86 15.22 -7.02
N PHE A 69 -10.01 14.76 -6.50
CA PHE A 69 -11.31 15.23 -6.95
C PHE A 69 -11.50 16.73 -6.75
N ILE A 70 -11.09 17.27 -5.59
CA ILE A 70 -11.13 18.72 -5.32
C ILE A 70 -10.16 19.48 -6.23
N ARG A 71 -8.96 18.94 -6.49
CA ARG A 71 -7.95 19.56 -7.36
C ARG A 71 -8.37 19.58 -8.82
N LYS A 72 -8.97 18.50 -9.33
CA LYS A 72 -9.58 18.43 -10.66
C LYS A 72 -10.66 19.49 -10.85
N LYS A 73 -11.49 19.74 -9.83
CA LYS A 73 -12.47 20.84 -9.84
C LYS A 73 -11.83 22.23 -9.88
N LYS A 74 -10.57 22.36 -9.45
CA LYS A 74 -9.81 23.61 -9.42
C LYS A 74 -8.81 23.75 -10.58
N ASN A 75 -8.83 22.84 -11.57
CA ASN A 75 -7.83 22.77 -12.64
C ASN A 75 -6.39 22.73 -12.12
N LEU A 76 -6.17 22.09 -10.97
CA LEU A 76 -4.86 21.83 -10.43
C LEU A 76 -4.45 20.39 -10.79
N ASP A 77 -3.17 20.20 -11.12
CA ASP A 77 -2.64 18.87 -11.41
C ASP A 77 -2.93 17.90 -10.27
N GLU A 78 -3.28 16.66 -10.60
CA GLU A 78 -3.49 15.62 -9.60
C GLU A 78 -2.21 15.41 -8.79
N ILE A 79 -2.33 15.32 -7.47
CA ILE A 79 -1.22 14.87 -6.65
C ILE A 79 -1.22 13.35 -6.81
N GLY A 80 -0.24 12.81 -7.53
CA GLY A 80 0.00 11.37 -7.52
C GLY A 80 0.07 10.92 -6.05
N VAL A 81 -0.61 9.82 -5.72
CA VAL A 81 -0.25 9.05 -4.52
C VAL A 81 1.26 8.85 -4.67
N ARG A 82 2.09 9.43 -3.78
CA ARG A 82 3.56 9.39 -3.91
C ARG A 82 3.95 8.05 -4.50
N SER A 83 4.41 8.05 -5.75
CA SER A 83 4.95 6.86 -6.39
C SER A 83 5.99 6.36 -5.41
N THR A 84 5.80 5.15 -4.92
CA THR A 84 6.82 4.59 -4.04
C THR A 84 8.11 4.52 -4.86
N THR A 85 9.28 4.70 -4.26
CA THR A 85 10.56 4.53 -4.98
C THR A 85 10.65 3.17 -5.69
N TRP A 86 9.82 2.20 -5.28
CA TRP A 86 9.62 0.91 -5.94
C TRP A 86 8.85 1.04 -7.26
N ASP A 87 7.75 1.77 -7.26
CA ASP A 87 6.97 2.07 -8.47
C ASP A 87 7.83 2.88 -9.46
N GLU A 88 8.57 3.88 -9.01
CA GLU A 88 9.47 4.65 -9.89
C GLU A 88 10.58 3.80 -10.52
N PHE A 89 11.08 2.79 -9.79
CA PHE A 89 12.11 1.89 -10.31
C PHE A 89 11.55 0.91 -11.33
N PHE A 90 10.37 0.34 -11.07
CA PHE A 90 9.82 -0.72 -11.90
C PHE A 90 8.88 -0.24 -13.02
N ASN A 91 8.30 0.96 -12.90
CA ASN A 91 7.26 1.50 -13.79
C ASN A 91 7.75 2.74 -14.57
N ASP A 92 8.90 2.63 -15.22
CA ASP A 92 9.53 3.70 -16.02
C ASP A 92 9.22 3.60 -17.53
N GLY A 93 8.36 2.66 -17.92
CA GLY A 93 7.93 2.45 -19.31
C GLY A 93 8.82 1.52 -20.14
N SER A 94 9.88 0.91 -19.57
CA SER A 94 10.62 -0.15 -20.28
C SER A 94 9.95 -1.51 -20.08
N GLU A 95 9.67 -2.20 -21.19
CA GLU A 95 9.03 -3.53 -21.17
C GLU A 95 9.99 -4.65 -20.74
N PHE A 96 11.31 -4.41 -20.84
CA PHE A 96 12.31 -5.44 -20.64
C PHE A 96 13.45 -4.92 -19.76
N LYS A 97 13.60 -5.53 -18.58
CA LYS A 97 14.61 -5.15 -17.59
C LYS A 97 15.44 -6.34 -17.18
N ALA A 98 16.76 -6.19 -17.19
CA ALA A 98 17.68 -7.13 -16.58
C ALA A 98 18.04 -6.63 -15.18
N ILE A 99 17.79 -7.43 -14.15
CA ILE A 99 18.08 -7.02 -12.77
C ILE A 99 18.86 -8.09 -11.99
N ALA A 100 19.65 -7.63 -11.02
CA ALA A 100 20.24 -8.47 -9.99
C ALA A 100 19.83 -7.99 -8.59
N ILE A 101 19.48 -8.94 -7.73
CA ILE A 101 19.01 -8.70 -6.38
C ILE A 101 20.10 -9.11 -5.40
N TYR A 102 20.47 -8.19 -4.52
CA TYR A 102 21.45 -8.37 -3.47
C TYR A 102 20.79 -8.21 -2.10
N LYS A 103 21.18 -9.03 -1.14
CA LYS A 103 20.77 -8.93 0.26
C LYS A 103 21.99 -9.10 1.15
N ASN A 104 22.17 -8.19 2.12
CA ASN A 104 23.34 -8.19 3.00
C ASN A 104 24.67 -8.22 2.21
N GLY A 105 24.74 -7.47 1.11
CA GLY A 105 25.90 -7.38 0.22
C GLY A 105 26.20 -8.62 -0.64
N LYS A 106 25.35 -9.66 -0.61
CA LYS A 106 25.51 -10.87 -1.44
C LYS A 106 24.46 -10.92 -2.54
N GLU A 107 24.86 -11.32 -3.74
CA GLU A 107 23.93 -11.61 -4.83
C GLU A 107 23.07 -12.81 -4.43
N ILE A 108 21.75 -12.64 -4.51
CA ILE A 108 20.76 -13.68 -4.21
C ILE A 108 20.29 -14.33 -5.50
N THR A 109 20.02 -13.53 -6.52
CA THR A 109 19.54 -13.98 -7.84
C THR A 109 19.68 -12.85 -8.85
N LYS A 110 19.67 -13.21 -10.14
CA LYS A 110 19.66 -12.29 -11.28
C LYS A 110 18.81 -12.87 -12.41
N GLY A 111 18.30 -12.00 -13.27
CA GLY A 111 17.47 -12.42 -14.39
C GLY A 111 16.73 -11.27 -15.04
N PHE A 112 15.92 -11.59 -16.03
CA PHE A 112 15.03 -10.65 -16.67
C PHE A 112 13.71 -10.54 -15.92
N LEU A 113 13.31 -9.32 -15.59
CA LEU A 113 12.08 -9.04 -14.90
C LEU A 113 10.88 -9.40 -15.77
N LYS A 114 10.08 -10.37 -15.31
CA LYS A 114 8.81 -10.73 -15.97
C LYS A 114 7.61 -10.10 -15.27
N ASN A 115 7.61 -10.11 -13.95
CA ASN A 115 6.50 -9.58 -13.17
C ASN A 115 6.98 -9.12 -11.79
N TRP A 116 6.23 -8.21 -11.19
CA TRP A 116 6.49 -7.66 -9.87
C TRP A 116 5.18 -7.18 -9.22
N ASN A 117 5.08 -7.27 -7.89
CA ASN A 117 3.89 -6.79 -7.18
C ASN A 117 4.02 -5.30 -6.80
N LEU A 118 2.91 -4.57 -6.99
CA LEU A 118 2.73 -3.16 -6.67
C LEU A 118 2.06 -2.91 -5.32
N ASP A 119 1.41 -3.93 -4.73
CA ASP A 119 0.59 -3.72 -3.55
C ASP A 119 1.46 -3.36 -2.33
N PRO A 120 1.29 -2.15 -1.75
CA PRO A 120 2.05 -1.73 -0.58
C PRO A 120 1.66 -2.47 0.72
N GLN A 121 0.56 -3.23 0.72
CA GLN A 121 0.14 -4.06 1.86
C GLN A 121 0.59 -5.52 1.75
N ASP A 122 1.00 -5.99 0.56
CA ASP A 122 1.53 -7.34 0.38
C ASP A 122 3.06 -7.38 0.48
N ASP A 123 3.57 -8.60 0.66
CA ASP A 123 4.97 -8.87 0.45
C ASP A 123 5.35 -8.56 -1.00
N LYS A 124 6.46 -7.85 -1.16
CA LYS A 124 6.98 -7.48 -2.48
C LYS A 124 7.57 -8.70 -3.15
N GLU A 125 6.86 -9.22 -4.13
CA GLU A 125 7.29 -10.35 -4.95
C GLU A 125 7.85 -9.87 -6.29
N ILE A 126 8.91 -10.55 -6.74
CA ILE A 126 9.55 -10.32 -8.04
C ILE A 126 9.71 -11.68 -8.72
N LEU A 127 9.30 -11.76 -9.98
CA LEU A 127 9.51 -12.92 -10.85
C LEU A 127 10.59 -12.59 -11.89
N LEU A 128 11.68 -13.37 -11.87
CA LEU A 128 12.77 -13.30 -12.82
C LEU A 128 12.79 -14.53 -13.73
N GLU A 129 13.19 -14.34 -14.99
CA GLU A 129 13.39 -15.41 -15.96
C GLU A 129 14.78 -15.33 -16.60
N ARG A 130 15.20 -16.44 -17.23
CA ARG A 130 16.41 -16.53 -18.06
C ARG A 130 17.69 -16.13 -17.31
N GLU A 131 17.89 -16.68 -16.13
CA GLU A 131 19.10 -16.48 -15.33
C GLU A 131 20.35 -16.99 -16.08
N GLU A 132 20.20 -18.05 -16.87
CA GLU A 132 21.26 -18.66 -17.68
C GLU A 132 21.95 -17.67 -18.64
N VAL A 133 21.22 -16.68 -19.16
CA VAL A 133 21.78 -15.67 -20.08
C VAL A 133 22.85 -14.81 -19.39
N PHE A 134 22.72 -14.59 -18.08
CA PHE A 134 23.73 -13.86 -17.29
C PHE A 134 24.98 -14.69 -17.01
N GLU A 135 24.88 -16.01 -17.11
CA GLU A 135 26.03 -16.92 -16.99
C GLU A 135 26.73 -17.09 -18.33
N GLU A 136 25.97 -17.12 -19.43
CA GLU A 136 26.48 -17.25 -20.80
C GLU A 136 27.14 -15.97 -21.31
N HIS A 137 26.62 -14.79 -20.91
CA HIS A 137 27.06 -13.49 -21.41
C HIS A 137 27.30 -12.45 -20.29
N PRO A 138 28.17 -12.73 -19.30
CA PRO A 138 28.39 -11.83 -18.16
C PRO A 138 28.86 -10.41 -18.57
N GLU A 139 29.60 -10.30 -19.67
CA GLU A 139 30.12 -9.03 -20.21
C GLU A 139 29.03 -8.07 -20.69
N CYS A 140 27.83 -8.59 -20.96
CA CYS A 140 26.67 -7.79 -21.36
C CYS A 140 26.00 -7.07 -20.17
N PHE A 141 26.35 -7.43 -18.93
CA PHE A 141 25.71 -6.94 -17.71
C PHE A 141 26.68 -6.19 -16.78
N GLU A 142 27.69 -5.52 -17.35
CA GLU A 142 28.68 -4.75 -16.57
C GLU A 142 28.18 -3.34 -16.21
N THR A 143 27.33 -2.76 -17.04
CA THR A 143 26.87 -1.37 -16.90
C THR A 143 25.55 -1.33 -16.14
N ILE A 144 25.55 -0.67 -14.98
CA ILE A 144 24.36 -0.46 -14.17
C ILE A 144 23.66 0.81 -14.64
N GLU A 145 22.38 0.71 -14.99
CA GLU A 145 21.54 1.84 -15.36
C GLU A 145 20.90 2.50 -14.14
N LYS A 146 20.33 1.69 -13.23
CA LYS A 146 19.65 2.18 -12.03
C LYS A 146 19.92 1.29 -10.83
N ASN A 147 19.82 1.88 -9.64
CA ASN A 147 19.88 1.19 -8.36
C ASN A 147 18.66 1.53 -7.51
N TYR A 148 17.99 0.50 -7.00
CA TYR A 148 17.03 0.61 -5.93
C TYR A 148 17.66 0.08 -4.64
N TYR A 149 17.56 0.84 -3.55
CA TYR A 149 18.10 0.42 -2.25
C TYR A 149 17.07 0.59 -1.14
N ASN A 150 16.80 -0.50 -0.42
CA ASN A 150 15.98 -0.53 0.78
C ASN A 150 16.88 -0.67 2.02
N ALA A 151 17.18 0.46 2.66
CA ALA A 151 18.10 0.52 3.79
C ALA A 151 17.62 -0.25 5.04
N SER A 152 16.31 -0.38 5.27
CA SER A 152 15.81 -1.08 6.46
C SER A 152 15.87 -2.60 6.32
N LYS A 153 15.75 -3.10 5.08
CA LYS A 153 15.83 -4.54 4.76
C LYS A 153 17.19 -4.97 4.24
N ASP A 154 18.11 -4.02 4.02
CA ASP A 154 19.41 -4.21 3.37
C ASP A 154 19.30 -4.98 2.05
N ILE A 155 18.38 -4.51 1.19
CA ILE A 155 18.14 -5.06 -0.15
C ILE A 155 18.57 -4.03 -1.18
N LEU A 156 19.44 -4.43 -2.10
CA LEU A 156 19.85 -3.65 -3.26
C LEU A 156 19.39 -4.37 -4.53
N ILE A 157 18.73 -3.66 -5.43
CA ILE A 157 18.36 -4.16 -6.76
C ILE A 157 19.09 -3.28 -7.77
N LYS A 158 19.84 -3.92 -8.65
CA LYS A 158 20.56 -3.25 -9.75
C LYS A 158 19.84 -3.56 -11.05
N GLU A 159 19.60 -2.56 -11.86
CA GLU A 159 19.14 -2.69 -13.24
C GLU A 159 20.32 -2.49 -14.18
N TYR A 160 20.47 -3.37 -15.17
CA TYR A 160 21.55 -3.35 -16.13
C TYR A 160 21.13 -2.72 -17.44
N ASN A 161 22.01 -1.92 -18.02
CA ASN A 161 21.85 -1.43 -19.39
C ASN A 161 22.07 -2.58 -20.39
N LEU A 162 21.16 -2.71 -21.35
CA LEU A 162 21.11 -3.82 -22.29
C LEU A 162 21.68 -3.52 -23.69
N ASP A 163 22.28 -2.34 -23.92
CA ASP A 163 22.76 -1.92 -25.24
C ASP A 163 23.79 -2.90 -25.82
N LYS A 164 24.69 -3.40 -24.97
CA LYS A 164 25.67 -4.43 -25.35
C LYS A 164 25.02 -5.75 -25.74
N LEU A 165 23.96 -6.16 -25.04
CA LEU A 165 23.24 -7.40 -25.32
C LEU A 165 22.51 -7.29 -26.66
N TYR A 166 21.81 -6.18 -26.91
CA TYR A 166 21.13 -5.95 -28.17
C TYR A 166 22.09 -5.91 -29.36
N SER A 167 23.24 -5.23 -29.20
CA SER A 167 24.27 -5.18 -30.25
C SER A 167 24.75 -6.57 -30.67
N LYS A 168 24.94 -7.49 -29.71
CA LYS A 168 25.33 -8.88 -30.00
C LYS A 168 24.24 -9.72 -30.64
N LEU A 169 22.98 -9.45 -30.33
CA LEU A 169 21.85 -10.15 -30.93
C LEU A 169 21.64 -9.70 -32.38
N ASP A 170 21.89 -8.43 -32.67
CA ASP A 170 21.80 -7.88 -34.03
C ASP A 170 22.96 -8.34 -34.93
N GLU A 171 24.16 -8.58 -34.38
CA GLU A 171 25.30 -9.14 -35.14
C GLU A 171 25.13 -10.61 -35.56
N ASN A 172 24.20 -11.35 -34.92
CA ASN A 172 23.96 -12.77 -35.16
C ASN A 172 22.71 -13.06 -36.02
N ASN A 173 22.02 -12.03 -36.51
CA ASN A 173 20.87 -12.12 -37.43
C ASN A 173 21.24 -11.65 -38.85
#